data_AF-A0A3L6DF36-F1
#
_entry.id   AF-A0A3L6DF36-F1
#
_cell.length_a   1.000
_cell.length_b   1.000
_cell.length_c   1.000
_cell.angle_alpha   90.00
_cell.angle_beta   90.00
_cell.angle_gamma   90.00
#
_symmetry.space_group_name_H-M   'P 1'
#
loop_
_entity.id
_entity.type
_entity.pdbx_description
1 polymer ?
#
loop_
_entity_poly.entity_id
_entity_poly.type
_entity_poly.pdbx_seq_one_letter_code
_entity_poly.pdbx_strand_id
1 'polypeptide(L)'
;MRSLLPLLVAALVAVTAFPDGADAVWTPIANPGTLLVKQVGNFAVIVYSNASPRRHRPLQLVAVVGGETQPVGNGVTDYRLVLAVNNTDTGSTAMYQCVVRGKPGSRATTWVLRSFALYTQAA
;
A
#
# COMPACT_ATOMS: atom_id res chain seq x y z
N MET A 1 -43.90 7.66 16.37
CA MET A 1 -42.45 7.71 16.66
C MET A 1 -41.94 6.28 16.80
N ARG A 2 -41.35 5.71 15.75
CA ARG A 2 -40.57 4.46 15.82
C ARG A 2 -39.39 4.61 14.87
N SER A 3 -38.29 5.12 15.44
CA SER A 3 -36.98 5.20 14.79
C SER A 3 -36.44 3.78 14.62
N LEU A 4 -36.03 3.44 13.41
CA LEU A 4 -35.24 2.25 13.12
C LEU A 4 -34.05 2.70 12.26
N LEU A 5 -32.95 3.05 12.92
CA LEU A 5 -31.64 3.11 12.27
C LEU A 5 -31.30 1.71 11.75
N PRO A 6 -31.02 1.51 10.45
CA PRO A 6 -30.43 0.25 10.02
C PRO A 6 -28.96 0.23 10.46
N LEU A 7 -28.61 -0.81 11.22
CA LEU A 7 -27.25 -1.17 11.63
C LEU A 7 -26.31 -1.16 10.42
N LEU A 8 -25.23 -0.39 10.53
CA LEU A 8 -24.13 -0.40 9.58
C LEU A 8 -23.26 -1.62 9.87
N VAL A 9 -23.48 -2.72 9.15
CA VAL A 9 -22.64 -3.93 9.22
C VAL A 9 -21.36 -3.64 8.43
N ALA A 10 -20.28 -3.35 9.14
CA ALA A 10 -18.95 -3.30 8.56
C ALA A 10 -18.46 -4.74 8.30
N ALA A 11 -18.50 -5.18 7.04
CA ALA A 11 -17.90 -6.44 6.63
C ALA A 11 -16.38 -6.31 6.65
N LEU A 12 -15.72 -7.04 7.55
CA LEU A 12 -14.26 -7.18 7.60
C LEU A 12 -13.84 -8.17 6.52
N VAL A 13 -13.35 -7.69 5.38
CA VAL A 13 -12.71 -8.54 4.37
C VAL A 13 -11.29 -8.84 4.83
N ALA A 14 -11.05 -10.06 5.30
CA ALA A 14 -9.71 -10.57 5.53
C ALA A 14 -9.07 -10.91 4.17
N VAL A 15 -8.16 -10.05 3.69
CA VAL A 15 -7.34 -10.35 2.52
C VAL A 15 -6.13 -11.15 2.98
N THR A 16 -6.18 -12.48 2.83
CA THR A 16 -5.05 -13.38 3.09
C THR A 16 -4.53 -13.96 1.79
N ALA A 17 -3.40 -13.45 1.31
CA ALA A 17 -2.43 -14.25 0.54
C ALA A 17 -1.15 -13.43 0.37
N PHE A 18 -0.32 -13.42 1.39
CA PHE A 18 1.07 -13.09 1.23
C PHE A 18 1.90 -14.34 1.56
N PRO A 19 2.88 -14.73 0.72
CA PRO A 19 3.67 -15.92 0.96
C PRO A 19 4.49 -15.77 2.25
N ASP A 20 4.44 -16.80 3.09
CA ASP A 20 5.19 -16.90 4.34
C ASP A 20 6.67 -17.21 4.05
N GLY A 21 7.53 -16.22 4.29
CA GLY A 21 8.97 -16.40 4.41
C GLY A 21 9.38 -16.11 5.85
N ALA A 22 10.19 -16.98 6.44
CA ALA A 22 10.66 -16.89 7.82
C ALA A 22 11.54 -15.64 8.04
N ASP A 23 10.91 -14.53 8.40
CA ASP A 23 11.48 -13.26 8.88
C ASP A 23 10.34 -12.53 9.62
N ALA A 24 10.62 -11.73 10.65
CA ALA A 24 9.67 -11.04 11.54
C ALA A 24 8.18 -10.99 11.10
N VAL A 25 7.25 -11.42 11.96
CA VAL A 25 5.83 -11.60 11.58
C VAL A 25 5.24 -10.33 10.99
N TRP A 26 4.83 -10.39 9.72
CA TRP A 26 4.05 -9.35 9.07
C TRP A 26 2.77 -9.12 9.85
N THR A 27 2.56 -7.87 10.28
CA THR A 27 1.40 -7.49 11.08
C THR A 27 0.42 -6.70 10.21
N PRO A 28 -0.86 -7.10 10.12
CA PRO A 28 -1.87 -6.37 9.39
C PRO A 28 -2.01 -4.91 9.82
N ILE A 29 -2.12 -4.01 8.85
CA ILE A 29 -2.42 -2.61 9.09
C ILE A 29 -3.92 -2.48 9.36
N ALA A 30 -4.29 -2.18 10.61
CA ALA A 30 -5.69 -2.06 11.02
C ALA A 30 -6.45 -0.95 10.25
N ASN A 31 -5.78 0.16 9.92
CA ASN A 31 -6.36 1.26 9.14
C ASN A 31 -5.40 1.73 8.03
N PRO A 32 -5.59 1.27 6.78
CA PRO A 32 -4.74 1.68 5.66
C PRO A 32 -4.95 3.14 5.24
N GLY A 33 -6.01 3.79 5.74
CA GLY A 33 -6.33 5.19 5.44
C GLY A 33 -5.56 6.24 6.24
N THR A 34 -4.68 5.82 7.16
CA THR A 34 -3.86 6.74 7.96
C THR A 34 -2.91 7.58 7.09
N LEU A 35 -2.55 8.79 7.56
CA LEU A 35 -1.69 9.70 6.82
C LEU A 35 -0.33 9.07 6.46
N LEU A 36 0.29 8.37 7.42
CA LEU A 36 1.57 7.69 7.19
C LEU A 36 1.44 6.64 6.07
N VAL A 37 0.43 5.77 6.14
CA VAL A 37 0.27 4.69 5.15
C VAL A 37 -0.02 5.26 3.75
N LYS A 38 -0.85 6.32 3.66
CA LYS A 38 -1.06 7.06 2.40
C LYS A 38 0.23 7.69 1.87
N GLN A 39 1.08 8.24 2.72
CA GLN A 39 2.38 8.80 2.33
C GLN A 39 3.30 7.70 1.77
N VAL A 40 3.35 6.54 2.41
CA VAL A 40 4.13 5.39 1.93
C VAL A 40 3.61 4.90 0.57
N GLY A 41 2.30 4.81 0.40
CA GLY A 41 1.69 4.46 -0.89
C GLY A 41 2.02 5.48 -1.99
N ASN A 42 1.93 6.78 -1.69
CA ASN A 42 2.26 7.85 -2.64
C ASN A 42 3.74 7.82 -3.02
N PHE A 43 4.63 7.63 -2.04
CA PHE A 43 6.05 7.45 -2.28
C PHE A 43 6.31 6.31 -3.28
N ALA A 44 5.68 5.14 -3.07
CA ALA A 44 5.84 4.00 -3.96
C ALA A 44 5.41 4.31 -5.40
N VAL A 45 4.25 4.94 -5.57
CA VAL A 45 3.73 5.32 -6.90
C VAL A 45 4.66 6.33 -7.57
N ILE A 46 5.07 7.39 -6.87
CA ILE A 46 5.97 8.43 -7.42
C ILE A 46 7.29 7.82 -7.85
N VAL A 47 7.93 7.01 -7.01
CA VAL A 47 9.23 6.40 -7.33
C VAL A 47 9.09 5.49 -8.55
N TYR A 48 8.07 4.64 -8.59
CA TYR A 48 7.86 3.74 -9.74
C TYR A 48 7.51 4.50 -11.02
N SER A 49 6.68 5.53 -10.93
CA SER A 49 6.31 6.40 -12.05
C SER A 49 7.50 7.06 -12.72
N ASN A 50 8.52 7.39 -11.93
CA ASN A 50 9.72 8.11 -12.37
C ASN A 50 10.95 7.20 -12.52
N ALA A 51 10.84 5.89 -12.29
CA ALA A 51 11.97 4.97 -12.29
C ALA A 51 12.66 4.82 -13.66
N SER A 52 11.97 5.13 -14.76
CA SER A 52 12.52 5.05 -16.11
C SER A 52 12.36 6.38 -16.84
N PRO A 53 13.45 7.13 -17.08
CA PRO A 53 13.38 8.43 -17.78
C PRO A 53 12.82 8.34 -19.21
N ARG A 54 12.86 7.16 -19.83
CA ARG A 54 12.40 6.91 -21.21
C ARG A 54 11.00 6.32 -21.28
N ARG A 55 10.43 5.90 -20.15
CA ARG A 55 9.09 5.32 -20.09
C ARG A 55 8.32 6.02 -18.99
N HIS A 56 7.68 7.12 -19.38
CA HIS A 56 6.74 7.80 -18.52
C HIS A 56 5.63 6.83 -18.12
N ARG A 57 5.34 6.79 -16.82
CA ARG A 57 4.24 6.01 -16.26
C ARG A 57 3.35 6.99 -15.50
N PRO A 58 2.24 7.44 -16.11
CA PRO A 58 1.35 8.48 -15.59
C PRO A 58 0.48 7.92 -14.45
N LEU A 59 1.09 7.43 -13.38
CA LEU A 59 0.38 6.72 -12.31
C LEU A 59 0.10 7.65 -11.14
N GLN A 60 -1.12 7.53 -10.61
CA GLN A 60 -1.57 8.28 -9.45
C GLN A 60 -2.19 7.32 -8.43
N LEU A 61 -1.81 7.47 -7.16
CA LEU A 61 -2.44 6.71 -6.08
C LEU A 61 -3.90 7.17 -5.92
N VAL A 62 -4.82 6.21 -5.96
CA VAL A 62 -6.23 6.42 -5.59
C VAL A 62 -6.40 6.13 -4.10
N ALA A 63 -5.98 4.96 -3.66
CA ALA A 63 -6.08 4.53 -2.26
C ALA A 63 -5.07 3.45 -1.91
N VAL A 64 -4.76 3.32 -0.61
CA VAL A 64 -4.18 2.11 -0.05
C VAL A 64 -5.35 1.22 0.37
N VAL A 65 -5.50 0.07 -0.27
CA VAL A 65 -6.62 -0.86 -0.05
C VAL A 65 -6.38 -1.70 1.20
N GLY A 66 -5.13 -2.03 1.46
CA GLY A 66 -4.72 -2.82 2.61
C GLY A 66 -3.21 -2.98 2.65
N GLY A 67 -2.73 -3.75 3.62
CA GLY A 67 -1.32 -4.05 3.73
C GLY A 67 -0.93 -4.48 5.12
N GLU A 68 0.37 -4.70 5.25
CA GLU A 68 1.00 -5.22 6.45
C GLU A 68 2.32 -4.49 6.68
N THR A 69 2.78 -4.54 7.92
CA THR A 69 4.09 -4.01 8.31
C THR A 69 4.94 -5.05 8.98
N GLN A 70 6.25 -4.93 8.79
CA GLN A 70 7.25 -5.76 9.46
C GLN A 70 8.34 -4.84 10.04
N PRO A 71 8.54 -4.81 11.38
CA PRO A 71 9.67 -4.11 11.97
C PRO A 71 11.00 -4.74 11.53
N VAL A 72 11.96 -3.93 11.06
CA VAL A 72 13.29 -4.37 10.60
C VAL A 72 14.39 -4.01 11.61
N GLY A 73 14.07 -3.20 12.63
CA GLY A 73 14.99 -2.75 13.68
C GLY A 73 15.38 -1.27 13.55
N ASN A 74 15.90 -0.67 14.63
CA ASN A 74 16.36 0.74 14.68
C ASN A 74 15.30 1.80 14.26
N GLY A 75 14.02 1.46 14.42
CA GLY A 75 12.87 2.27 13.99
C GLY A 75 12.57 2.21 12.49
N VAL A 76 13.20 1.29 11.75
CA VAL A 76 12.91 1.00 10.34
C VAL A 76 11.79 -0.04 10.26
N THR A 77 10.87 0.17 9.33
CA THR A 77 9.71 -0.69 9.07
C THR A 77 9.61 -0.96 7.57
N ASP A 78 9.34 -2.22 7.22
CA ASP A 78 8.89 -2.60 5.89
C ASP A 78 7.37 -2.52 5.83
N TYR A 79 6.86 -1.96 4.74
CA TYR A 79 5.44 -1.80 4.45
C TYR A 79 5.14 -2.59 3.18
N ARG A 80 4.32 -3.63 3.29
CA ARG A 80 3.80 -4.39 2.15
C ARG A 80 2.37 -3.94 1.91
N LEU A 81 2.14 -3.17 0.85
CA LEU A 81 0.85 -2.50 0.61
C LEU A 81 0.20 -3.01 -0.67
N VAL A 82 -1.12 -3.06 -0.68
CA VAL A 82 -1.94 -3.19 -1.87
C VAL A 82 -2.56 -1.83 -2.19
N LEU A 83 -2.31 -1.34 -3.40
CA LEU A 83 -2.62 0.01 -3.86
C LEU A 83 -3.62 -0.04 -5.00
N ALA A 84 -4.63 0.82 -4.93
CA ALA A 84 -5.44 1.19 -6.09
C ALA A 84 -4.75 2.36 -6.81
N VAL A 85 -4.42 2.17 -8.09
CA VAL A 85 -3.64 3.13 -8.87
C VAL A 85 -4.34 3.42 -10.19
N ASN A 86 -4.50 4.70 -10.50
CA ASN A 86 -5.02 5.19 -11.77
C ASN A 86 -3.86 5.49 -12.72
N ASN A 87 -4.00 5.11 -13.99
CA ASN A 87 -3.17 5.59 -15.08
C ASN A 87 -3.86 6.81 -15.71
N THR A 88 -3.32 8.00 -15.48
CA THR A 88 -3.97 9.27 -15.87
C THR A 88 -4.03 9.51 -17.38
N ASP A 89 -3.22 8.81 -18.18
CA ASP A 89 -3.31 8.91 -19.65
C ASP A 89 -4.48 8.07 -20.21
N THR A 90 -4.79 6.94 -19.57
CA THR A 90 -5.82 6.00 -20.04
C THR A 90 -7.12 6.05 -19.23
N GLY A 91 -7.09 6.66 -18.03
CA GLY A 91 -8.16 6.61 -17.04
C GLY A 91 -8.37 5.24 -16.40
N SER A 92 -7.54 4.24 -16.72
CA SER A 92 -7.70 2.88 -16.22
C SER A 92 -7.19 2.76 -14.79
N THR A 93 -7.89 1.99 -13.96
CA THR A 93 -7.48 1.68 -12.59
C THR A 93 -7.04 0.23 -12.47
N ALA A 94 -5.91 0.00 -11.82
CA ALA A 94 -5.39 -1.34 -11.53
C ALA A 94 -4.89 -1.43 -10.09
N MET A 95 -4.84 -2.67 -9.58
CA MET A 95 -4.26 -2.96 -8.26
C MET A 95 -2.78 -3.28 -8.40
N TYR A 96 -1.98 -2.75 -7.48
CA TYR A 96 -0.55 -3.02 -7.39
C TYR A 96 -0.17 -3.44 -5.98
N GLN A 97 0.80 -4.33 -5.87
CA GLN A 97 1.48 -4.62 -4.62
C GLN A 97 2.83 -3.92 -4.62
N CYS A 98 3.18 -3.30 -3.49
CA CYS A 98 4.51 -2.76 -3.29
C CYS A 98 5.11 -3.16 -1.94
N VAL A 99 6.44 -3.14 -1.87
CA VAL A 99 7.17 -3.19 -0.61
C VAL A 99 8.04 -1.95 -0.50
N VAL A 100 7.85 -1.19 0.58
CA VAL A 100 8.62 0.01 0.88
C VAL A 100 9.31 -0.16 2.22
N ARG A 101 10.60 0.12 2.28
CA ARG A 101 11.37 0.19 3.53
C ARG A 101 11.56 1.64 3.93
N GLY A 102 11.36 1.98 5.19
CA GLY A 102 11.77 3.29 5.69
C GLY A 102 11.51 3.52 7.17
N LYS A 103 11.87 4.72 7.63
CA LYS A 103 11.73 5.12 9.04
C LYS A 103 10.75 6.29 9.14
N PRO A 104 9.59 6.13 9.80
CA PRO A 104 8.64 7.22 10.04
C PRO A 104 9.31 8.46 10.66
N GLY A 105 8.91 9.64 10.22
CA GLY A 105 9.46 10.92 10.70
C GLY A 105 10.90 11.23 10.27
N SER A 106 11.52 10.39 9.44
CA SER A 106 12.85 10.66 8.88
C SER A 106 12.80 11.26 7.48
N ARG A 107 13.96 11.69 6.97
CA ARG A 107 14.10 12.31 5.63
C ARG A 107 13.79 11.31 4.52
N ALA A 108 13.34 11.79 3.36
CA ALA A 108 13.01 10.94 2.21
C ALA A 108 14.15 10.00 1.76
N THR A 109 15.42 10.36 1.99
CA THR A 109 16.60 9.55 1.62
C THR A 109 16.75 8.24 2.41
N THR A 110 15.98 8.03 3.48
CA THR A 110 15.96 6.78 4.25
C THR A 110 14.88 5.81 3.74
N TRP A 111 14.08 6.23 2.77
CA TRP A 111 12.99 5.45 2.19
C TRP A 111 13.42 4.81 0.88
N VAL A 112 13.09 3.54 0.71
CA VAL A 112 13.46 2.76 -0.48
C VAL A 112 12.27 1.95 -0.95
N LEU A 113 11.90 2.12 -2.22
CA LEU A 113 10.98 1.20 -2.90
C LEU A 113 11.74 -0.08 -3.23
N ARG A 114 11.32 -1.20 -2.62
CA ARG A 114 11.96 -2.51 -2.78
C ARG A 114 11.33 -3.31 -3.92
N SER A 115 10.02 -3.20 -4.09
CA SER A 115 9.28 -3.86 -5.16
C SER A 115 7.99 -3.11 -5.48
N PHE A 116 7.54 -3.22 -6.74
CA PHE A 116 6.27 -2.68 -7.22
C PHE A 116 5.81 -3.51 -8.42
N ALA A 117 4.69 -4.22 -8.28
CA ALA A 117 4.18 -5.16 -9.27
C ALA A 117 2.65 -5.12 -9.33
N LEU A 118 2.08 -5.53 -10.47
CA LEU A 118 0.63 -5.72 -10.57
C LEU A 118 0.18 -6.75 -9.53
N TYR A 119 -0.90 -6.45 -8.83
CA TYR A 119 -1.49 -7.35 -7.86
C TYR A 119 -2.54 -8.23 -8.55
N THR A 120 -2.26 -9.52 -8.62
CA THR A 120 -3.22 -10.53 -9.07
C THR A 120 -3.66 -11.29 -7.83
N GLN A 121 -4.92 -11.11 -7.44
CA GLN A 121 -5.49 -11.90 -6.34
C GLN A 121 -5.52 -13.37 -6.78
N ALA A 122 -4.97 -14.27 -5.95
CA ALA A 122 -5.13 -15.69 -6.19
C ALA A 122 -6.64 -16.03 -6.12
N ALA A 123 -7.14 -16.67 -7.18
CA ALA A 123 -8.54 -17.08 -7.31
C ALA A 123 -8.89 -18.23 -6.36
#